data_AF-A0A520K209-F1
#
_entry.id   AF-A0A520K209-F1
#
_cell.length_a   1.000
_cell.length_b   1.000
_cell.length_c   1.000
_cell.angle_alpha   90.00
_cell.angle_beta   90.00
_cell.angle_gamma   90.00
#
_symmetry.space_group_name_H-M   'P 1'
#
loop_
_entity.id
_entity.type
_entity.pdbx_description
1 polymer ?
#
loop_
_entity_poly.entity_id
_entity_poly.type
_entity_poly.pdbx_seq_one_letter_code
_entity_poly.pdbx_strand_id
1 'polypeptide(L)'
;MTTSELNPEPINVKSKISGTLSLKTDFSGHHMLSAAHFARQSAIIEKNYKDEITEELRAEHRAYVTGAIIVSVASLEATINEVFIRAIDDDDDDLFKDFDPTIPKVLAEFWTWDIVKRSPVIEKYRCVLSVANKEAFDCGSSPYQEMDNLIKLRNALVHYKPEWDTDLKNHKRIENRLKSRFNINPFSHDNNAFFPKKCLGHGCAEWSVKSTIEFIEDFYRRMGFPPKWNEKRSARLKTK
;
A
#
# COMPACT_ATOMS: atom_id res chain seq x y z
N MET A 1 48.50 37.43 -65.40
CA MET A 1 48.32 37.47 -63.93
C MET A 1 46.86 37.78 -63.67
N THR A 2 46.09 36.77 -63.26
CA THR A 2 44.78 36.93 -62.62
C THR A 2 44.54 35.64 -61.84
N THR A 3 44.80 35.70 -60.54
CA THR A 3 44.60 34.61 -59.57
C THR A 3 43.15 34.63 -59.11
N SER A 4 42.40 33.53 -59.31
CA SER A 4 41.08 33.35 -58.71
C SER A 4 41.24 32.79 -57.30
N GLU A 5 40.91 33.59 -56.29
CA GLU A 5 40.78 33.13 -54.90
C GLU A 5 39.45 32.39 -54.72
N LEU A 6 39.52 31.10 -54.36
CA LEU A 6 38.39 30.31 -53.88
C LEU A 6 38.27 30.53 -52.37
N ASN A 7 37.22 31.24 -51.95
CA ASN A 7 36.84 31.33 -50.53
C ASN A 7 36.12 30.05 -50.09
N PRO A 8 36.55 29.37 -49.02
CA PRO A 8 35.78 28.26 -48.45
C PRO A 8 34.62 28.81 -47.62
N GLU A 9 33.39 28.35 -47.90
CA GLU A 9 32.24 28.65 -47.05
C GLU A 9 32.34 27.92 -45.69
N PRO A 10 31.91 28.55 -44.58
CA PRO A 10 31.97 27.94 -43.26
C PRO A 10 30.93 26.83 -43.10
N ILE A 11 31.39 25.63 -42.76
CA ILE A 11 30.53 24.50 -42.38
C ILE A 11 29.91 24.79 -41.02
N ASN A 12 28.60 25.05 -41.01
CA ASN A 12 27.84 25.37 -39.80
C ASN A 12 27.29 24.08 -39.17
N VAL A 13 28.06 23.46 -38.27
CA VAL A 13 27.61 22.26 -37.54
C VAL A 13 26.67 22.68 -36.40
N LYS A 14 25.36 22.53 -36.62
CA LYS A 14 24.36 22.65 -35.53
C LYS A 14 24.31 21.36 -34.72
N SER A 15 25.03 21.31 -33.61
CA SER A 15 24.83 20.24 -32.62
C SER A 15 23.46 20.42 -31.92
N LYS A 16 22.49 19.55 -32.21
CA LYS A 16 21.28 19.43 -31.39
C LYS A 16 21.63 18.63 -30.15
N ILE A 17 21.74 19.31 -29.00
CA ILE A 17 21.70 18.63 -27.71
C ILE A 17 20.24 18.22 -27.48
N SER A 18 20.00 16.92 -27.44
CA SER A 18 18.72 16.31 -27.09
C SER A 18 18.87 15.71 -25.69
N GLY A 19 18.22 16.29 -24.69
CA GLY A 19 18.10 15.71 -23.36
C GLY A 19 16.77 14.97 -23.23
N THR A 20 16.79 13.75 -22.68
CA THR A 20 15.58 13.01 -22.31
C THR A 20 15.38 13.17 -20.80
N LEU A 21 14.27 13.79 -20.40
CA LEU A 21 13.84 13.81 -19.01
C LEU A 21 13.03 12.54 -18.74
N SER A 22 13.44 11.74 -17.75
CA SER A 22 12.69 10.57 -17.28
C SER A 22 12.16 10.84 -15.88
N LEU A 23 10.87 10.54 -15.65
CA LEU A 23 10.20 10.71 -14.36
C LEU A 23 9.76 9.35 -13.83
N LYS A 24 10.08 9.06 -12.57
CA LYS A 24 9.63 7.88 -11.83
C LYS A 24 8.60 8.28 -10.78
N THR A 25 7.47 7.59 -10.73
CA THR A 25 6.35 7.93 -9.84
C THR A 25 6.08 6.79 -8.86
N ASP A 26 6.25 7.07 -7.57
CA ASP A 26 5.81 6.21 -6.46
C ASP A 26 4.28 6.17 -6.37
N PHE A 27 3.71 4.99 -6.22
CA PHE A 27 2.25 4.78 -6.25
C PHE A 27 1.66 4.38 -4.89
N SER A 28 2.48 3.96 -3.93
CA SER A 28 2.08 3.64 -2.56
C SER A 28 1.25 4.75 -1.90
N GLY A 29 1.67 6.01 -2.06
CA GLY A 29 0.97 7.17 -1.50
C GLY A 29 -0.38 7.44 -2.17
N HIS A 30 -0.48 7.21 -3.48
CA HIS A 30 -1.77 7.30 -4.19
C HIS A 30 -2.75 6.24 -3.69
N HIS A 31 -2.27 5.01 -3.48
CA HIS A 31 -3.07 3.95 -2.87
C HIS A 31 -3.56 4.33 -1.48
N MET A 32 -2.67 4.81 -0.60
CA MET A 32 -3.07 5.14 0.77
C MET A 32 -4.09 6.29 0.82
N LEU A 33 -3.93 7.30 -0.04
CA LEU A 33 -4.89 8.40 -0.17
C LEU A 33 -6.26 7.91 -0.66
N SER A 34 -6.29 7.00 -1.63
CA SER A 34 -7.52 6.38 -2.13
C SER A 34 -8.20 5.54 -1.04
N ALA A 35 -7.44 4.72 -0.30
CA ALA A 35 -7.96 3.93 0.79
C ALA A 35 -8.61 4.79 1.88
N ALA A 36 -7.93 5.87 2.29
CA ALA A 36 -8.47 6.84 3.24
C ALA A 36 -9.72 7.55 2.69
N HIS A 37 -9.74 7.88 1.39
CA HIS A 37 -10.93 8.46 0.75
C HIS A 37 -12.12 7.52 0.80
N PHE A 38 -11.94 6.26 0.43
CA PHE A 38 -13.01 5.26 0.50
C PHE A 38 -13.50 5.03 1.93
N ALA A 39 -12.59 4.98 2.91
CA ALA A 39 -12.98 4.91 4.32
C ALA A 39 -13.87 6.11 4.72
N ARG A 40 -13.52 7.34 4.33
CA ARG A 40 -14.36 8.53 4.58
C ARG A 40 -15.71 8.46 3.88
N GLN A 41 -15.77 8.04 2.62
CA GLN A 41 -17.05 7.93 1.90
C GLN A 41 -17.98 6.90 2.56
N SER A 42 -17.45 5.76 3.00
CA SER A 42 -18.25 4.80 3.77
C SER A 42 -18.78 5.39 5.09
N ALA A 43 -18.00 6.24 5.77
CA ALA A 43 -18.44 6.94 6.98
C ALA A 43 -19.57 7.92 6.72
N ILE A 44 -19.49 8.66 5.59
CA ILE A 44 -20.51 9.63 5.18
C ILE A 44 -21.85 8.93 4.96
N ILE A 45 -21.85 7.78 4.27
CA ILE A 45 -23.07 6.98 4.07
C ILE A 45 -23.62 6.47 5.41
N GLU A 46 -22.76 5.91 6.28
CA GLU A 46 -23.16 5.45 7.61
C GLU A 46 -23.63 6.57 8.55
N LYS A 47 -23.23 7.83 8.33
CA LYS A 47 -23.68 8.94 9.16
C LYS A 47 -24.99 9.56 8.67
N ASN A 48 -25.24 9.53 7.36
CA ASN A 48 -26.33 10.28 6.73
C ASN A 48 -27.58 9.45 6.48
N TYR A 49 -27.55 8.13 6.67
CA TYR A 49 -28.76 7.33 6.60
C TYR A 49 -29.68 7.64 7.80
N LYS A 50 -30.99 7.76 7.55
CA LYS A 50 -31.99 8.06 8.58
C LYS A 50 -32.93 6.88 8.85
N ASP A 51 -33.32 6.19 7.78
CA ASP A 51 -34.27 5.08 7.81
C ASP A 51 -33.63 3.82 7.19
N GLU A 52 -34.37 3.09 6.35
CA GLU A 52 -33.84 1.96 5.60
C GLU A 52 -32.87 2.43 4.49
N ILE A 53 -31.70 1.80 4.41
CA ILE A 53 -30.73 2.09 3.34
C ILE A 53 -31.24 1.54 2.01
N THR A 54 -31.21 2.36 0.96
CA THR A 54 -31.54 1.90 -0.39
C THR A 54 -30.49 0.90 -0.90
N GLU A 55 -30.89 0.00 -1.80
CA GLU A 55 -29.95 -0.97 -2.37
C GLU A 55 -28.79 -0.31 -3.14
N GLU A 56 -29.04 0.85 -3.76
CA GLU A 56 -27.99 1.65 -4.41
C GLU A 56 -26.94 2.14 -3.41
N LEU A 57 -27.37 2.79 -2.32
CA LEU A 57 -26.45 3.25 -1.27
C LEU A 57 -25.75 2.09 -0.57
N ARG A 58 -26.42 0.94 -0.43
CA ARG A 58 -25.82 -0.29 0.12
C ARG A 58 -24.70 -0.81 -0.78
N ALA A 59 -24.92 -0.81 -2.09
CA ALA A 59 -23.91 -1.21 -3.07
C ALA A 59 -22.73 -0.23 -3.10
N GLU A 60 -23.00 1.07 -3.06
CA GLU A 60 -21.98 2.12 -3.02
C GLU A 60 -21.12 2.03 -1.74
N HIS A 61 -21.77 1.90 -0.57
CA HIS A 61 -21.10 1.68 0.71
C HIS A 61 -20.18 0.45 0.67
N ARG A 62 -20.69 -0.67 0.14
CA ARG A 62 -19.90 -1.90 0.00
C ARG A 62 -18.70 -1.71 -0.94
N ALA A 63 -18.86 -0.97 -2.03
CA ALA A 63 -17.75 -0.64 -2.93
C ALA A 63 -16.67 0.16 -2.21
N TYR A 64 -17.05 1.19 -1.44
CA TYR A 64 -16.08 1.96 -0.65
C TYR A 64 -15.39 1.12 0.43
N VAL A 65 -16.12 0.32 1.21
CA VAL A 65 -15.50 -0.47 2.28
C VAL A 65 -14.50 -1.48 1.71
N THR A 66 -14.90 -2.23 0.68
CA THR A 66 -14.00 -3.21 0.04
C THR A 66 -12.83 -2.54 -0.67
N GLY A 67 -13.06 -1.40 -1.33
CA GLY A 67 -12.01 -0.58 -1.94
C GLY A 67 -10.99 -0.11 -0.92
N ALA A 68 -11.42 0.38 0.26
CA ALA A 68 -10.52 0.78 1.34
C ALA A 68 -9.61 -0.39 1.78
N ILE A 69 -10.18 -1.58 1.99
CA ILE A 69 -9.45 -2.78 2.43
C ILE A 69 -8.40 -3.19 1.38
N ILE A 70 -8.82 -3.35 0.12
CA ILE A 70 -7.97 -3.83 -0.97
C ILE A 70 -6.83 -2.84 -1.23
N VAL A 71 -7.17 -1.56 -1.36
CA VAL A 71 -6.20 -0.53 -1.73
C VAL A 71 -5.24 -0.23 -0.58
N SER A 72 -5.64 -0.42 0.68
CA SER A 72 -4.71 -0.36 1.83
C SER A 72 -3.58 -1.39 1.68
N VAL A 73 -3.91 -2.67 1.44
CA VAL A 73 -2.88 -3.72 1.24
C VAL A 73 -2.06 -3.47 -0.03
N ALA A 74 -2.66 -2.93 -1.08
CA ALA A 74 -1.91 -2.58 -2.27
C ALA A 74 -0.93 -1.41 -2.03
N SER A 75 -1.22 -0.48 -1.10
CA SER A 75 -0.25 0.52 -0.65
C SER A 75 0.94 -0.13 0.07
N LEU A 76 0.70 -1.12 0.93
CA LEU A 76 1.75 -1.90 1.58
C LEU A 76 2.65 -2.60 0.54
N GLU A 77 2.05 -3.30 -0.42
CA GLU A 77 2.77 -4.00 -1.49
C GLU A 77 3.60 -3.02 -2.34
N ALA A 78 3.02 -1.88 -2.73
CA ALA A 78 3.74 -0.85 -3.47
C ALA A 78 4.89 -0.24 -2.66
N THR A 79 4.67 0.01 -1.36
CA THR A 79 5.68 0.63 -0.49
C THR A 79 6.96 -0.22 -0.42
N ILE A 80 6.85 -1.52 -0.18
CA ILE A 80 8.05 -2.36 -0.10
C ILE A 80 8.73 -2.53 -1.45
N ASN A 81 7.96 -2.60 -2.55
CA ASN A 81 8.54 -2.63 -3.89
C ASN A 81 9.31 -1.32 -4.17
N GLU A 82 8.77 -0.16 -3.80
CA GLU A 82 9.46 1.13 -3.92
C GLU A 82 10.77 1.12 -3.14
N VAL A 83 10.84 0.52 -1.94
CA VAL A 83 12.09 0.43 -1.16
C VAL A 83 13.14 -0.43 -1.88
N PHE A 84 12.77 -1.59 -2.43
CA PHE A 84 13.70 -2.39 -3.23
C PHE A 84 14.18 -1.65 -4.48
N ILE A 85 13.28 -0.93 -5.13
CA ILE A 85 13.59 -0.16 -6.33
C ILE A 85 14.51 1.03 -6.00
N ARG A 86 14.32 1.69 -4.86
CA ARG A 86 15.24 2.73 -4.37
C ARG A 86 16.64 2.20 -4.04
N ALA A 87 16.76 0.94 -3.63
CA ALA A 87 18.06 0.32 -3.43
C ALA A 87 18.80 0.05 -4.76
N ILE A 88 18.09 0.05 -5.90
CA ILE A 88 18.66 -0.14 -7.24
C ILE A 88 19.07 1.21 -7.87
N ASP A 89 18.30 2.26 -7.62
CA ASP A 89 18.57 3.60 -8.13
C ASP A 89 19.71 4.26 -7.31
N ASP A 90 20.96 3.85 -7.54
CA ASP A 90 22.17 4.22 -6.77
C ASP A 90 22.53 5.73 -6.82
N ASP A 91 21.94 6.50 -7.75
CA ASP A 91 22.44 7.84 -8.13
C ASP A 91 21.57 9.04 -7.70
N ASP A 92 20.34 8.86 -7.20
CA ASP A 92 19.41 9.99 -6.96
C ASP A 92 18.54 9.86 -5.67
N ASP A 93 18.65 8.77 -4.90
CA ASP A 93 17.78 8.53 -3.75
C ASP A 93 18.50 8.50 -2.39
N ASP A 94 18.20 9.51 -1.59
CA ASP A 94 18.71 9.73 -0.23
C ASP A 94 18.25 8.67 0.80
N LEU A 95 17.35 7.73 0.45
CA LEU A 95 16.74 6.82 1.44
C LEU A 95 17.78 5.94 2.17
N PHE A 96 18.83 5.49 1.47
CA PHE A 96 19.88 4.63 2.02
C PHE A 96 21.21 5.35 2.28
N LYS A 97 21.27 6.68 2.17
CA LYS A 97 22.53 7.44 2.25
C LYS A 97 23.33 7.24 3.54
N ASP A 98 22.62 7.00 4.65
CA ASP A 98 23.21 6.83 5.99
C ASP A 98 23.46 5.34 6.33
N PHE A 99 23.28 4.43 5.37
CA PHE A 99 23.49 2.99 5.55
C PHE A 99 24.87 2.57 5.03
N ASP A 100 25.33 1.41 5.49
CA ASP A 100 26.45 0.73 4.84
C ASP A 100 26.11 0.49 3.35
N PRO A 101 26.95 0.92 2.39
CA PRO A 101 26.67 0.79 0.96
C PRO A 101 26.46 -0.65 0.47
N THR A 102 26.86 -1.67 1.25
CA THR A 102 26.56 -3.07 0.95
C THR A 102 25.08 -3.41 1.11
N ILE A 103 24.35 -2.72 2.00
CA ILE A 103 22.92 -2.97 2.24
C ILE A 103 22.08 -2.73 0.98
N PRO A 104 22.08 -1.54 0.34
CA PRO A 104 21.30 -1.33 -0.87
C PRO A 104 21.74 -2.25 -2.01
N LYS A 105 23.04 -2.57 -2.13
CA LYS A 105 23.54 -3.53 -3.13
C LYS A 105 22.98 -4.94 -2.95
N VAL A 106 22.94 -5.43 -1.70
CA VAL A 106 22.34 -6.75 -1.40
C VAL A 106 20.84 -6.74 -1.68
N LEU A 107 20.13 -5.67 -1.32
CA LEU A 107 18.69 -5.54 -1.62
C LEU A 107 18.41 -5.47 -3.12
N ALA A 108 19.24 -4.74 -3.88
CA ALA A 108 19.16 -4.68 -5.34
C ALA A 108 19.37 -6.06 -5.97
N GLU A 109 20.39 -6.81 -5.52
CA GLU A 109 20.63 -8.18 -5.96
C GLU A 109 19.46 -9.11 -5.62
N PHE A 110 18.96 -9.06 -4.39
CA PHE A 110 17.80 -9.85 -3.96
C PHE A 110 16.55 -9.54 -4.80
N TRP A 111 16.36 -8.29 -5.21
CA TRP A 111 15.27 -7.91 -6.09
C TRP A 111 15.36 -8.53 -7.48
N THR A 112 16.52 -9.04 -7.91
CA THR A 112 16.62 -9.80 -9.15
C THR A 112 16.03 -11.22 -9.02
N TRP A 113 16.01 -11.78 -7.81
CA TRP A 113 15.58 -13.16 -7.55
C TRP A 113 14.05 -13.29 -7.56
N ASP A 114 13.54 -14.19 -8.39
CA ASP A 114 12.09 -14.43 -8.50
C ASP A 114 11.44 -14.87 -7.18
N ILE A 115 12.18 -15.59 -6.33
CA ILE A 115 11.69 -16.00 -5.02
C ILE A 115 11.38 -14.78 -4.14
N VAL A 116 12.20 -13.73 -4.17
CA VAL A 116 11.97 -12.49 -3.41
C VAL A 116 10.79 -11.73 -4.01
N LYS A 117 10.73 -11.58 -5.35
CA LYS A 117 9.62 -10.88 -6.02
C LYS A 117 8.26 -11.51 -5.72
N ARG A 118 8.20 -12.84 -5.65
CA ARG A 118 6.98 -13.63 -5.42
C ARG A 118 6.68 -13.93 -3.95
N SER A 119 7.59 -13.56 -3.04
CA SER A 119 7.39 -13.79 -1.61
C SER A 119 6.17 -13.02 -1.09
N PRO A 120 5.48 -13.55 -0.06
CA PRO A 120 4.43 -12.81 0.63
C PRO A 120 4.92 -11.43 1.06
N VAL A 121 4.05 -10.41 0.96
CA VAL A 121 4.44 -9.01 1.18
C VAL A 121 5.11 -8.78 2.55
N ILE A 122 4.59 -9.39 3.63
CA ILE A 122 5.19 -9.29 4.97
C ILE A 122 6.62 -9.85 5.01
N GLU A 123 6.90 -10.93 4.29
CA GLU A 123 8.25 -11.52 4.25
C GLU A 123 9.24 -10.60 3.55
N LYS A 124 8.79 -9.81 2.56
CA LYS A 124 9.63 -8.78 1.94
C LYS A 124 10.07 -7.72 2.96
N TYR A 125 9.16 -7.26 3.82
CA TYR A 125 9.50 -6.33 4.90
C TYR A 125 10.50 -6.93 5.89
N ARG A 126 10.27 -8.17 6.32
CA ARG A 126 11.18 -8.90 7.22
C ARG A 126 12.57 -9.10 6.60
N CYS A 127 12.61 -9.43 5.31
CA CYS A 127 13.84 -9.56 4.54
C CYS A 127 14.65 -8.25 4.57
N VAL A 128 14.01 -7.11 4.31
CA VAL A 128 14.70 -5.81 4.33
C VAL A 128 15.25 -5.48 5.72
N LEU A 129 14.46 -5.68 6.79
CA LEU A 129 14.94 -5.49 8.16
C LEU A 129 16.14 -6.40 8.48
N SER A 130 16.07 -7.66 8.06
CA SER A 130 17.14 -8.64 8.30
C SER A 130 18.43 -8.26 7.57
N VAL A 131 18.35 -7.87 6.30
CA VAL A 131 19.52 -7.46 5.51
C VAL A 131 20.15 -6.20 6.10
N ALA A 132 19.33 -5.26 6.58
CA ALA A 132 19.81 -4.04 7.20
C ALA A 132 20.19 -4.19 8.69
N ASN A 133 20.18 -5.41 9.22
CA ASN A 133 20.45 -5.73 10.63
C ASN A 133 19.64 -4.86 11.61
N LYS A 134 18.35 -4.67 11.31
CA LYS A 134 17.39 -3.89 12.12
C LYS A 134 16.51 -4.82 12.96
N GLU A 135 15.88 -4.24 13.98
CA GLU A 135 14.98 -4.95 14.88
C GLU A 135 13.79 -5.56 14.10
N ALA A 136 13.64 -6.88 14.18
CA ALA A 136 12.54 -7.60 13.57
C ALA A 136 11.19 -7.26 14.21
N PHE A 137 10.09 -7.46 13.47
CA PHE A 137 8.75 -7.36 14.04
C PHE A 137 8.47 -8.45 15.08
N ASP A 138 7.83 -8.08 16.18
CA ASP A 138 7.16 -9.03 17.06
C ASP A 138 5.89 -9.55 16.37
N CYS A 139 5.87 -10.84 16.06
CA CYS A 139 4.76 -11.47 15.35
C CYS A 139 3.51 -11.67 16.22
N GLY A 140 3.66 -11.56 17.55
CA GLY A 140 2.59 -11.71 18.52
C GLY A 140 1.80 -10.43 18.79
N SER A 141 2.31 -9.27 18.36
CA SER A 141 1.77 -7.96 18.74
C SER A 141 1.42 -7.08 17.54
N SER A 142 0.74 -5.97 17.82
CA SER A 142 0.62 -4.84 16.90
C SER A 142 2.01 -4.20 16.66
N PRO A 143 2.32 -3.69 15.45
CA PRO A 143 1.47 -3.60 14.26
C PRO A 143 1.46 -4.85 13.37
N TYR A 144 2.33 -5.83 13.61
CA TYR A 144 2.44 -7.02 12.75
C TYR A 144 1.15 -7.82 12.69
N GLN A 145 0.56 -8.14 13.84
CA GLN A 145 -0.65 -8.94 13.92
C GLN A 145 -1.82 -8.29 13.19
N GLU A 146 -1.96 -6.97 13.29
CA GLU A 146 -3.01 -6.21 12.59
C GLU A 146 -2.82 -6.25 11.07
N MET A 147 -1.59 -6.07 10.59
CA MET A 147 -1.29 -6.12 9.17
C MET A 147 -1.49 -7.54 8.59
N ASP A 148 -1.05 -8.57 9.31
CA ASP A 148 -1.30 -9.96 8.93
C ASP A 148 -2.80 -10.30 8.90
N ASN A 149 -3.56 -9.75 9.85
CA ASN A 149 -5.01 -9.84 9.86
C ASN A 149 -5.66 -9.21 8.62
N LEU A 150 -5.22 -8.03 8.26
CA LEU A 150 -5.74 -7.28 7.12
C LEU A 150 -5.38 -7.95 5.79
N ILE A 151 -4.18 -8.49 5.63
CA ILE A 151 -3.80 -9.25 4.42
C ILE A 151 -4.70 -10.47 4.24
N LYS A 152 -4.97 -11.21 5.33
CA LYS A 152 -5.88 -12.37 5.29
C LYS A 152 -7.30 -11.98 4.93
N LEU A 153 -7.79 -10.85 5.45
CA LEU A 153 -9.10 -10.30 5.06
C LEU A 153 -9.14 -9.94 3.57
N ARG A 154 -8.13 -9.19 3.07
CA ARG A 154 -8.01 -8.84 1.66
C ARG A 154 -8.01 -10.09 0.79
N ASN A 155 -7.21 -11.10 1.15
CA ASN A 155 -7.14 -12.35 0.40
C ASN A 155 -8.50 -13.06 0.35
N ALA A 156 -9.25 -13.07 1.47
CA ALA A 156 -10.58 -13.65 1.51
C ALA A 156 -11.60 -12.87 0.64
N LEU A 157 -11.44 -11.56 0.45
CA LEU A 157 -12.27 -10.76 -0.44
C LEU A 157 -11.90 -10.94 -1.92
N VAL A 158 -10.62 -10.96 -2.24
CA VAL A 158 -10.12 -11.07 -3.63
C VAL A 158 -10.26 -12.48 -4.17
N HIS A 159 -9.97 -13.49 -3.35
CA HIS A 159 -10.11 -14.91 -3.69
C HIS A 159 -11.35 -15.53 -3.03
N TYR A 160 -12.46 -14.78 -3.06
CA TYR A 160 -13.68 -15.17 -2.38
C TYR A 160 -14.17 -16.55 -2.81
N LYS A 161 -14.43 -17.41 -1.81
CA LYS A 161 -15.00 -18.75 -2.01
C LYS A 161 -16.35 -18.78 -1.27
N PRO A 162 -17.47 -18.86 -2.00
CA PRO A 162 -18.78 -18.99 -1.36
C PRO A 162 -18.81 -20.24 -0.47
N GLU A 163 -19.40 -20.10 0.72
CA GLU A 163 -19.64 -21.19 1.66
C GLU A 163 -21.13 -21.21 2.01
N TRP A 164 -21.68 -22.41 2.20
CA TRP A 164 -23.02 -22.56 2.75
C TRP A 164 -23.05 -22.01 4.17
N ASP A 165 -24.15 -21.35 4.54
CA ASP A 165 -24.39 -20.82 5.89
C ASP A 165 -24.31 -21.89 6.99
N THR A 166 -24.64 -23.13 6.65
CA THR A 166 -24.53 -24.32 7.50
C THR A 166 -23.11 -24.91 7.62
N ASP A 167 -22.17 -24.54 6.74
CA ASP A 167 -20.78 -25.05 6.70
C ASP A 167 -19.75 -23.94 6.43
N LEU A 168 -19.75 -22.91 7.29
CA LEU A 168 -18.80 -21.80 7.25
C LEU A 168 -17.44 -22.21 7.85
N LYS A 169 -16.48 -22.63 7.02
CA LYS A 169 -15.12 -22.99 7.46
C LYS A 169 -14.18 -21.80 7.37
N ASN A 170 -13.96 -21.26 6.18
CA ASN A 170 -13.05 -20.13 5.95
C ASN A 170 -13.63 -18.83 6.52
N HIS A 171 -14.94 -18.63 6.40
CA HIS A 171 -15.60 -17.43 6.94
C HIS A 171 -15.48 -17.36 8.47
N LYS A 172 -15.62 -18.49 9.19
CA LYS A 172 -15.38 -18.56 10.64
C LYS A 172 -13.93 -18.30 11.04
N ARG A 173 -12.96 -18.70 10.20
CA ARG A 173 -11.54 -18.37 10.43
C ARG A 173 -11.30 -16.87 10.35
N ILE A 174 -11.93 -16.16 9.41
CA ILE A 174 -11.87 -14.70 9.34
C ILE A 174 -12.54 -14.07 10.57
N GLU A 175 -13.73 -14.56 10.94
CA GLU A 175 -14.44 -14.09 12.14
C GLU A 175 -13.61 -14.23 13.41
N ASN A 176 -13.02 -15.40 13.68
CA ASN A 176 -12.22 -15.61 14.88
C ASN A 176 -11.02 -14.66 15.01
N ARG A 177 -10.51 -14.15 13.89
CA ARG A 177 -9.35 -13.26 13.86
C ARG A 177 -9.74 -11.79 14.02
N LEU A 178 -10.93 -11.43 13.54
CA LEU A 178 -11.35 -10.04 13.38
C LEU A 178 -12.51 -9.62 14.27
N LYS A 179 -13.25 -10.57 14.86
CA LYS A 179 -14.30 -10.25 15.82
C LYS A 179 -13.69 -9.38 16.93
N SER A 180 -14.38 -8.28 17.24
CA SER A 180 -13.97 -7.23 18.18
C SER A 180 -12.78 -6.32 17.81
N ARG A 181 -12.22 -6.40 16.60
CA ARG A 181 -11.15 -5.47 16.17
C ARG A 181 -11.69 -4.09 15.77
N PHE A 182 -12.94 -4.02 15.33
CA PHE A 182 -13.58 -2.81 14.84
C PHE A 182 -15.10 -2.90 14.97
N ASN A 183 -15.77 -1.75 14.84
CA ASN A 183 -17.23 -1.67 14.79
C ASN A 183 -17.78 -2.37 13.54
N ILE A 184 -18.84 -3.15 13.73
CA ILE A 184 -19.51 -3.88 12.65
C ILE A 184 -20.34 -2.95 11.75
N ASN A 185 -20.70 -3.45 10.58
CA ASN A 185 -21.54 -2.78 9.59
C ASN A 185 -22.95 -2.52 10.16
N PRO A 186 -23.39 -1.25 10.28
CA PRO A 186 -24.71 -0.90 10.79
C PRO A 186 -25.85 -1.38 9.88
N PHE A 187 -25.57 -1.68 8.60
CA PHE A 187 -26.57 -2.16 7.63
C PHE A 187 -26.73 -3.69 7.62
N SER A 188 -26.07 -4.39 8.56
CA SER A 188 -26.15 -5.84 8.65
C SER A 188 -27.24 -6.29 9.62
N HIS A 189 -27.98 -7.34 9.26
CA HIS A 189 -28.94 -8.00 10.14
C HIS A 189 -28.25 -8.89 11.17
N ASP A 190 -28.90 -9.11 12.31
CA ASP A 190 -28.38 -9.94 13.41
C ASP A 190 -28.10 -11.40 12.99
N ASN A 191 -28.88 -11.93 12.05
CA ASN A 191 -28.70 -13.30 11.55
C ASN A 191 -27.63 -13.43 10.46
N ASN A 192 -27.05 -12.32 10.00
CA ASN A 192 -26.00 -12.38 8.99
C ASN A 192 -24.71 -13.00 9.55
N ALA A 193 -24.00 -13.76 8.70
CA ALA A 193 -22.63 -14.19 8.98
C ALA A 193 -21.70 -12.99 9.18
N PHE A 194 -20.67 -13.15 10.03
CA PHE A 194 -19.71 -12.07 10.25
C PHE A 194 -19.00 -11.65 8.95
N PHE A 195 -18.36 -12.61 8.27
CA PHE A 195 -17.80 -12.39 6.94
C PHE A 195 -18.74 -13.00 5.87
N PRO A 196 -19.01 -12.29 4.76
CA PRO A 196 -18.56 -10.94 4.40
C PRO A 196 -19.60 -9.83 4.74
N LYS A 197 -20.56 -10.08 5.63
CA LYS A 197 -21.69 -9.16 5.86
C LYS A 197 -21.40 -8.19 7.01
N LYS A 198 -21.40 -8.67 8.26
CA LYS A 198 -21.25 -7.80 9.45
C LYS A 198 -19.89 -7.11 9.52
N CYS A 199 -18.82 -7.72 9.01
CA CYS A 199 -17.50 -7.12 9.10
C CYS A 199 -17.28 -5.96 8.11
N LEU A 200 -18.06 -5.86 7.03
CA LEU A 200 -17.82 -4.87 5.98
C LEU A 200 -18.60 -3.58 6.25
N GLY A 201 -18.14 -2.83 7.25
CA GLY A 201 -18.57 -1.46 7.56
C GLY A 201 -17.40 -0.47 7.57
N HIS A 202 -17.69 0.80 7.82
CA HIS A 202 -16.72 1.87 7.97
C HIS A 202 -15.68 1.54 9.05
N GLY A 203 -16.09 0.91 10.16
CA GLY A 203 -15.15 0.49 11.21
C GLY A 203 -14.02 -0.39 10.66
N CYS A 204 -14.33 -1.34 9.77
CA CYS A 204 -13.33 -2.18 9.11
C CYS A 204 -12.49 -1.40 8.10
N ALA A 205 -13.10 -0.50 7.33
CA ALA A 205 -12.39 0.36 6.37
C ALA A 205 -11.37 1.28 7.09
N GLU A 206 -11.80 1.93 8.17
CA GLU A 206 -10.96 2.77 9.03
C GLU A 206 -9.82 1.96 9.66
N TRP A 207 -10.15 0.80 10.25
CA TRP A 207 -9.14 -0.09 10.83
C TRP A 207 -8.10 -0.52 9.78
N SER A 208 -8.52 -0.78 8.55
CA SER A 208 -7.61 -1.19 7.47
C SER A 208 -6.58 -0.11 7.13
N VAL A 209 -7.05 1.14 6.99
CA VAL A 209 -6.20 2.29 6.70
C VAL A 209 -5.22 2.53 7.86
N LYS A 210 -5.71 2.57 9.10
CA LYS A 210 -4.87 2.81 10.29
C LYS A 210 -3.81 1.74 10.47
N SER A 211 -4.20 0.46 10.41
CA SER A 211 -3.28 -0.67 10.58
C SER A 211 -2.16 -0.64 9.53
N THR A 212 -2.48 -0.24 8.30
CA THR A 212 -1.46 -0.15 7.23
C THR A 212 -0.52 1.03 7.43
N ILE A 213 -1.05 2.20 7.83
CA ILE A 213 -0.23 3.38 8.16
C ILE A 213 0.71 3.04 9.31
N GLU A 214 0.19 2.51 10.42
CA GLU A 214 0.96 2.14 11.61
C GLU A 214 2.06 1.13 11.28
N PHE A 215 1.76 0.10 10.48
CA PHE A 215 2.76 -0.89 10.07
C PHE A 215 3.87 -0.28 9.20
N ILE A 216 3.51 0.55 8.21
CA ILE A 216 4.50 1.21 7.34
C ILE A 216 5.34 2.20 8.15
N GLU A 217 4.74 3.01 9.01
CA GLU A 217 5.48 3.96 9.85
C GLU A 217 6.42 3.24 10.83
N ASP A 218 5.98 2.13 11.43
CA ASP A 218 6.82 1.31 12.30
C ASP A 218 8.02 0.72 11.53
N PHE A 219 7.79 0.22 10.31
CA PHE A 219 8.87 -0.23 9.44
C PHE A 219 9.87 0.89 9.13
N TYR A 220 9.39 2.06 8.68
CA TYR A 220 10.24 3.20 8.36
C TYR A 220 11.05 3.66 9.58
N ARG A 221 10.42 3.69 10.76
CA ARG A 221 11.08 4.00 12.04
C ARG A 221 12.17 2.98 12.38
N ARG A 222 11.92 1.67 12.24
CA ARG A 222 12.91 0.61 12.47
C ARG A 222 14.10 0.71 11.51
N MET A 223 13.83 1.07 10.25
CA MET A 223 14.87 1.31 9.26
C MET A 223 15.68 2.57 9.60
N GLY A 224 15.07 3.59 10.20
CA GLY A 224 15.67 4.91 10.37
C GLY A 224 15.48 5.79 9.13
N PHE A 225 14.48 5.48 8.31
CA PHE A 225 14.10 6.30 7.16
C PHE A 225 13.34 7.56 7.59
N PRO A 226 13.34 8.63 6.77
CA PRO A 226 12.44 9.75 7.00
C PRO A 226 10.97 9.30 6.96
N PRO A 227 10.05 9.96 7.68
CA PRO A 227 8.64 9.58 7.69
C PRO A 227 8.06 9.43 6.28
N LYS A 228 7.39 8.31 6.00
CA LYS A 228 6.81 8.03 4.67
C LYS A 228 5.75 9.07 4.27
N TRP A 229 4.99 9.57 5.23
CA TRP A 229 3.93 10.54 5.01
C TRP A 229 4.36 11.92 5.53
N ASN A 230 4.45 12.90 4.63
CA ASN A 230 4.65 14.29 5.04
C ASN A 230 3.36 14.88 5.65
N GLU A 231 3.47 15.98 6.39
CA GLU A 231 2.34 16.60 7.11
C GLU A 231 1.11 16.84 6.22
N LYS A 232 1.33 17.35 5.00
CA LYS A 232 0.25 17.60 4.02
C LYS A 232 -0.49 16.32 3.63
N ARG A 233 0.24 15.21 3.45
CA ARG A 233 -0.35 13.90 3.16
C ARG A 233 -1.04 13.34 4.40
N SER A 234 -0.43 13.42 5.58
CA SER A 234 -0.99 12.90 6.84
C SER A 234 -2.37 13.50 7.15
N ALA A 235 -2.58 14.80 6.89
CA ALA A 235 -3.89 15.42 7.03
C ALA A 235 -4.98 14.78 6.14
N ARG A 236 -4.61 14.30 4.95
CA ARG A 236 -5.50 13.64 3.98
C ARG A 236 -5.67 12.14 4.23
N LEU A 237 -4.91 11.56 5.16
CA LEU A 237 -5.02 10.15 5.55
C LEU A 237 -6.05 9.92 6.67
N LYS A 238 -6.64 10.98 7.22
CA LYS A 238 -7.73 10.88 8.20
C LYS A 238 -8.92 10.13 7.62
N THR A 239 -9.52 9.24 8.39
CA THR A 239 -10.63 8.37 7.99
C THR A 239 -12.01 8.94 8.32
N LYS A 240 -12.07 10.08 9.03
CA LYS A 240 -13.26 10.82 9.44
C LYS A 240 -13.02 12.32 9.29
#